data_AF-A0A6P1DP94-F1
#
_entry.id   AF-A0A6P1DP94-F1
#
_cell.length_a   1.000
_cell.length_b   1.000
_cell.length_c   1.000
_cell.angle_alpha   90.00
_cell.angle_beta   90.00
_cell.angle_gamma   90.00
#
_symmetry.space_group_name_H-M   'P 1'
#
loop_
_entity.id
_entity.type
_entity.pdbx_description
1 polymer ?
#
loop_
_entity_poly.entity_id
_entity_poly.type
_entity_poly.pdbx_seq_one_letter_code
_entity_poly.pdbx_strand_id
1 'polypeptide(L)'
;MEPEFAERSQRIGRRLRAERQRRGWSLNDLSTRTDGALSKSRISNYEQGIRRMGLEAAQHLAAALETVTPAWLLLLEEDSRLSDTELALIKDFRALDTKSQQQVIDLARNKKLQDADRAAS
;
A
#
# COMPACT_ATOMS: atom_id res chain seq x y z
N MET A 1 -24.49 -8.26 -12.50
CA MET A 1 -23.80 -7.53 -11.41
C MET A 1 -24.44 -6.16 -11.40
N GLU A 2 -25.02 -5.72 -10.28
CA GLU A 2 -25.58 -4.35 -10.20
C GLU A 2 -24.56 -3.33 -10.70
N PRO A 3 -24.97 -2.30 -11.48
CA PRO A 3 -24.05 -1.33 -12.07
C PRO A 3 -23.06 -0.73 -11.07
N GLU A 4 -23.51 -0.49 -9.83
CA GLU A 4 -22.71 0.04 -8.73
C GLU A 4 -21.53 -0.88 -8.33
N PHE A 5 -21.75 -2.20 -8.30
CA PHE A 5 -20.69 -3.16 -7.97
C PHE A 5 -19.65 -3.26 -9.08
N ALA A 6 -20.06 -3.12 -10.34
CA ALA A 6 -19.16 -3.10 -11.49
C ALA A 6 -18.28 -1.85 -11.45
N GLU A 7 -18.88 -0.68 -11.20
CA GLU A 7 -18.15 0.58 -11.04
C GLU A 7 -17.14 0.51 -9.88
N ARG A 8 -17.54 0.00 -8.72
CA ARG A 8 -16.62 -0.17 -7.59
C ARG A 8 -15.47 -1.11 -7.90
N SER A 9 -15.71 -2.19 -8.65
CA SER A 9 -14.66 -3.13 -9.07
C SER A 9 -13.66 -2.46 -10.02
N GLN A 10 -14.13 -1.61 -10.94
CA GLN A 10 -13.25 -0.82 -11.79
C GLN A 10 -12.41 0.19 -11.00
N ARG A 11 -12.99 0.88 -10.01
CA ARG A 11 -12.24 1.83 -9.17
C ARG A 11 -11.14 1.14 -8.36
N ILE A 12 -11.43 -0.03 -7.77
CA ILE A 12 -10.44 -0.89 -7.10
C ILE A 12 -9.33 -1.28 -8.09
N GLY A 13 -9.71 -1.74 -9.29
CA GLY A 13 -8.77 -2.14 -10.33
C GLY A 13 -7.84 -1.01 -10.78
N ARG A 14 -8.38 0.20 -10.98
CA ARG A 14 -7.59 1.41 -11.30
C ARG A 14 -6.62 1.76 -10.18
N ARG A 15 -7.03 1.64 -8.92
CA ARG A 15 -6.19 1.90 -7.74
C ARG A 15 -5.00 0.93 -7.68
N LEU A 16 -5.25 -0.37 -7.88
CA LEU A 16 -4.20 -1.38 -7.97
C LEU A 16 -3.23 -1.09 -9.13
N ARG A 17 -3.77 -0.78 -10.31
CA ARG A 17 -2.97 -0.49 -11.50
C ARG A 17 -2.07 0.71 -11.29
N ALA A 18 -2.60 1.80 -10.73
CA ALA A 18 -1.86 3.02 -10.46
C ALA A 18 -0.66 2.75 -9.54
N GLU A 19 -0.86 2.01 -8.44
CA GLU A 19 0.23 1.70 -7.50
C GLU A 19 1.28 0.78 -8.12
N ARG A 20 0.87 -0.23 -8.92
CA ARG A 20 1.80 -1.07 -9.66
C ARG A 20 2.63 -0.25 -10.66
N GLN A 21 1.98 0.65 -11.43
CA GLN A 21 2.64 1.47 -12.44
C GLN A 21 3.56 2.53 -11.84
N ARG A 22 3.20 3.12 -10.69
CA ARG A 22 4.05 4.06 -9.96
C ARG A 22 5.44 3.49 -9.65
N ARG A 23 5.53 2.17 -9.51
CA ARG A 23 6.77 1.42 -9.23
C ARG A 23 7.48 0.92 -10.48
N GLY A 24 6.95 1.19 -11.66
CA GLY A 24 7.46 0.64 -12.92
C GLY A 24 7.29 -0.87 -13.06
N TRP A 25 6.44 -1.51 -12.25
CA TRP A 25 6.28 -2.97 -12.28
C TRP A 25 5.36 -3.40 -13.41
N SER A 26 5.75 -4.46 -14.12
CA SER A 26 4.86 -5.21 -15.00
C SER A 26 3.88 -6.06 -14.19
N LEU A 27 2.85 -6.60 -14.86
CA LEU A 27 1.95 -7.59 -14.23
C LEU A 27 2.71 -8.86 -13.79
N ASN A 28 3.81 -9.20 -14.48
CA ASN A 28 4.63 -10.36 -14.14
C ASN A 28 5.42 -10.12 -12.86
N ASP A 29 5.94 -8.91 -12.66
CA ASP A 29 6.68 -8.55 -11.46
C ASP A 29 5.77 -8.62 -10.23
N LEU A 30 4.56 -8.08 -10.33
CA LEU A 30 3.59 -8.16 -9.22
C LEU A 30 3.15 -9.60 -8.95
N SER A 31 2.94 -10.41 -9.99
CA SER A 31 2.63 -11.85 -9.82
C SER A 31 3.74 -12.58 -9.07
N THR A 32 4.99 -12.33 -9.45
CA THR A 32 6.17 -12.92 -8.79
C THR A 32 6.27 -12.48 -7.32
N ARG A 33 5.96 -11.22 -7.01
CA ARG A 33 5.96 -10.68 -5.63
C ARG A 33 4.84 -11.21 -4.75
N THR A 34 3.80 -11.81 -5.33
CA THR A 34 2.78 -12.54 -4.56
C THR A 34 3.18 -13.99 -4.32
N ASP A 35 4.45 -14.36 -4.55
CA ASP A 35 4.96 -15.74 -4.51
C ASP A 35 4.14 -16.71 -5.39
N GLY A 36 3.62 -16.20 -6.51
CA GLY A 36 2.78 -16.97 -7.43
C GLY A 36 1.33 -17.19 -6.96
N ALA A 37 0.93 -16.70 -5.79
CA ALA A 37 -0.45 -16.82 -5.29
C ALA A 37 -1.47 -16.20 -6.25
N LEU A 38 -1.09 -15.15 -6.97
CA LEU A 38 -1.92 -14.52 -8.00
C LEU A 38 -1.19 -14.52 -9.35
N SER A 39 -1.82 -15.14 -10.36
CA SER A 39 -1.29 -15.15 -11.72
C SER A 39 -1.40 -13.77 -12.40
N LYS A 40 -0.54 -13.52 -13.39
CA LYS A 40 -0.58 -12.34 -14.27
C LYS A 40 -1.99 -12.04 -14.81
N SER A 41 -2.69 -13.08 -15.30
CA SER A 41 -4.06 -12.95 -15.84
C SER A 41 -5.06 -12.58 -14.74
N ARG A 42 -4.95 -13.19 -13.56
CA ARG A 42 -5.84 -12.88 -12.43
C ARG A 42 -5.68 -11.43 -11.96
N ILE A 43 -4.45 -10.95 -11.86
CA ILE A 43 -4.14 -9.54 -11.55
C ILE A 43 -4.71 -8.61 -12.63
N SER A 44 -4.52 -8.95 -13.91
CA SER A 44 -5.07 -8.16 -15.01
C SER A 44 -6.60 -8.06 -14.95
N ASN A 45 -7.30 -9.15 -14.64
CA ASN A 45 -8.75 -9.15 -14.49
C ASN A 45 -9.21 -8.27 -13.31
N TYR A 46 -8.43 -8.19 -12.24
CA TYR A 46 -8.69 -7.24 -11.16
C TYR A 46 -8.50 -5.79 -11.62
N GLU A 47 -7.40 -5.48 -12.31
CA GLU A 47 -7.14 -4.12 -12.80
C GLU A 47 -8.20 -3.60 -13.76
N GLN A 48 -8.77 -4.49 -14.57
CA GLN A 48 -9.84 -4.17 -15.53
C GLN A 48 -11.24 -4.12 -14.87
N GLY A 49 -11.37 -4.54 -13.61
CA GLY A 49 -12.66 -4.65 -12.91
C GLY A 49 -13.53 -5.82 -13.40
N ILE A 50 -13.03 -6.68 -14.29
CA ILE A 50 -13.71 -7.89 -14.80
C ILE A 50 -13.97 -8.87 -13.66
N ARG A 51 -12.98 -9.01 -12.76
CA ARG A 51 -13.10 -9.86 -11.58
C ARG A 51 -13.16 -9.01 -10.33
N ARG A 52 -14.09 -9.33 -9.42
CA ARG A 52 -14.12 -8.72 -8.09
C ARG A 52 -12.93 -9.21 -7.26
N MET A 53 -12.17 -8.28 -6.69
CA MET A 53 -11.12 -8.59 -5.73
C MET A 53 -11.75 -9.00 -4.39
N GLY A 54 -11.39 -10.20 -3.92
CA GLY A 54 -11.75 -10.69 -2.58
C GLY A 54 -10.72 -10.28 -1.53
N LEU A 55 -11.01 -10.58 -0.27
CA LEU A 55 -10.17 -10.21 0.87
C LEU A 55 -8.77 -10.82 0.79
N GLU A 56 -8.68 -12.11 0.51
CA GLU A 56 -7.42 -12.86 0.47
C GLU A 56 -6.52 -12.35 -0.68
N ALA A 57 -7.13 -12.03 -1.82
CA ALA A 57 -6.42 -11.42 -2.94
C ALA A 57 -5.89 -10.02 -2.56
N ALA A 58 -6.68 -9.22 -1.85
CA ALA A 58 -6.25 -7.91 -1.38
C ALA A 58 -5.11 -8.01 -0.36
N GLN A 59 -5.11 -9.02 0.51
CA GLN A 59 -4.02 -9.30 1.45
C GLN A 59 -2.71 -9.65 0.74
N HIS A 60 -2.74 -10.57 -0.23
CA HIS A 60 -1.55 -10.91 -1.02
C HIS A 60 -1.01 -9.72 -1.80
N LEU A 61 -1.90 -8.92 -2.42
CA LEU A 61 -1.47 -7.74 -3.18
C LEU A 61 -0.90 -6.64 -2.28
N ALA A 62 -1.54 -6.36 -1.14
CA ALA A 62 -1.06 -5.38 -0.18
C ALA A 62 0.33 -5.76 0.37
N ALA A 63 0.51 -7.03 0.75
CA ALA A 63 1.80 -7.54 1.19
C ALA A 63 2.88 -7.40 0.10
N ALA A 64 2.57 -7.80 -1.14
CA ALA A 64 3.47 -7.69 -2.28
C ALA A 64 3.83 -6.23 -2.65
N LEU A 65 2.92 -5.28 -2.38
CA LEU A 65 3.14 -3.85 -2.61
C LEU A 65 3.85 -3.17 -1.44
N GLU A 66 3.81 -3.71 -0.22
CA GLU A 66 4.49 -3.20 0.99
C GLU A 66 4.06 -1.79 1.49
N THR A 67 3.47 -0.93 0.66
CA THR A 67 3.12 0.48 1.01
C THR A 67 1.64 0.72 1.23
N VAL A 68 0.80 -0.28 1.03
CA VAL A 68 -0.66 -0.12 1.06
C VAL A 68 -1.29 -1.22 1.90
N THR A 69 -2.45 -0.93 2.47
CA THR A 69 -3.23 -1.91 3.23
C THR A 69 -4.29 -2.58 2.34
N PRO A 70 -4.82 -3.76 2.72
CA PRO A 70 -5.96 -4.36 2.02
C PRO A 70 -7.19 -3.45 2.03
N ALA A 71 -7.43 -2.74 3.15
CA ALA A 71 -8.52 -1.77 3.29
C ALA A 71 -8.39 -0.62 2.28
N TRP A 72 -7.18 -0.10 2.10
CA TRP A 72 -6.89 0.91 1.09
C TRP A 72 -7.15 0.41 -0.33
N LEU A 73 -6.67 -0.79 -0.67
CA LEU A 73 -6.91 -1.38 -2.00
C LEU A 73 -8.41 -1.52 -2.29
N LEU A 74 -9.20 -1.91 -1.28
CA LEU A 74 -10.64 -2.14 -1.38
C LEU A 74 -11.50 -0.86 -1.24
N LEU A 75 -10.88 0.32 -1.23
CA LEU A 75 -11.53 1.63 -1.07
C LEU A 75 -12.29 1.78 0.25
N LEU A 76 -11.80 1.13 1.32
CA LEU A 76 -12.33 1.28 2.67
C LEU A 76 -11.62 2.41 3.44
N GLU A 77 -10.47 2.85 2.93
CA GLU A 77 -9.68 3.98 3.44
C GLU A 77 -9.14 4.79 2.25
N GLU A 78 -9.01 6.10 2.43
CA GLU A 78 -8.48 7.00 1.39
C GLU A 78 -6.97 7.24 1.54
N ASP A 79 -6.47 7.37 2.78
CA ASP A 79 -5.18 8.00 3.06
C ASP A 79 -4.20 7.10 3.83
N SER A 80 -3.92 5.93 3.28
CA SER A 80 -2.97 4.96 3.86
C SER A 80 -1.83 4.58 2.90
N ARG A 81 -1.53 5.45 1.93
CA ARG A 81 -0.34 5.33 1.08
C ARG A 81 0.85 6.01 1.74
N LEU A 82 1.95 5.27 1.85
CA LEU A 82 3.25 5.82 2.21
C LEU A 82 3.93 6.41 0.97
N SER A 83 4.49 7.62 1.10
CA SER A 83 5.44 8.20 0.14
C SER A 83 6.74 7.38 0.06
N ASP A 84 7.56 7.62 -0.95
CA ASP A 84 8.83 6.89 -1.12
C ASP A 84 9.80 7.15 0.05
N THR A 85 9.79 8.37 0.60
CA THR A 85 10.56 8.73 1.80
C THR A 85 10.07 7.99 3.03
N GLU A 86 8.75 7.93 3.23
CA GLU A 86 8.16 7.19 4.35
C GLU A 86 8.42 5.68 4.24
N LEU A 87 8.39 5.15 3.01
CA LEU A 87 8.74 3.76 2.76
C LEU A 87 10.21 3.46 3.07
N ALA A 88 11.13 4.33 2.65
CA ALA A 88 12.55 4.21 2.96
C ALA A 88 12.77 4.22 4.48
N LEU A 89 12.14 5.17 5.18
CA LEU A 89 12.18 5.24 6.64
C LEU A 89 11.69 3.95 7.29
N ILE A 90 10.57 3.38 6.84
CA ILE A 90 10.03 2.13 7.40
C ILE A 90 10.95 0.94 7.11
N LYS A 91 11.55 0.87 5.92
CA LYS A 91 12.50 -0.19 5.56
C LYS A 91 13.73 -0.15 6.45
N ASP A 92 14.34 1.02 6.58
CA ASP A 92 15.52 1.22 7.41
C ASP A 92 15.18 0.96 8.88
N PHE A 93 14.06 1.49 9.37
CA PHE A 93 13.58 1.29 10.73
C PHE A 93 13.41 -0.20 11.07
N ARG A 94 12.81 -1.00 10.18
CA ARG A 94 12.61 -2.44 10.38
C ARG A 94 13.92 -3.24 10.41
N ALA A 95 15.00 -2.72 9.83
CA ALA A 95 16.32 -3.36 9.86
C ALA A 95 17.12 -3.04 11.14
N LEU A 96 16.71 -2.04 11.91
CA LEU A 96 17.36 -1.67 13.17
C LEU A 96 16.99 -2.61 14.32
N ASP A 97 17.86 -2.65 15.35
CA ASP A 97 17.52 -3.30 16.62
C ASP A 97 16.46 -2.48 17.41
N THR A 98 15.85 -3.12 18.41
CA THR A 98 14.77 -2.53 19.20
C THR A 98 15.19 -1.23 19.90
N LYS A 99 16.46 -1.11 20.31
CA LYS A 99 16.96 0.09 21.00
C LYS A 99 17.08 1.26 20.01
N SER A 100 17.65 1.02 18.84
CA SER A 100 17.75 2.02 17.77
C SER A 100 16.39 2.41 17.21
N GLN A 101 15.47 1.46 17.08
CA GLN A 101 14.06 1.76 16.75
C GLN A 101 13.45 2.72 17.77
N GLN A 102 13.63 2.46 19.07
CA GLN A 102 13.10 3.34 20.11
C GLN A 102 13.71 4.75 20.03
N GLN A 103 15.01 4.86 19.75
CA GLN A 103 15.67 6.16 19.57
C GLN A 103 15.09 6.97 18.40
N VAL A 104 14.78 6.33 17.26
CA VAL A 104 14.13 6.99 16.12
C VAL A 104 12.73 7.49 16.50
N ILE A 105 11.97 6.68 17.24
CA ILE A 105 10.64 7.09 17.74
C ILE A 105 10.76 8.31 18.66
N ASP A 106 11.69 8.28 19.60
CA ASP A 106 11.87 9.36 20.58
C ASP A 106 12.31 10.65 19.88
N LEU A 107 13.20 10.56 18.88
CA LEU A 107 13.61 11.70 18.06
C LEU A 107 12.40 12.33 17.35
N ALA A 108 11.58 11.51 16.69
CA ALA A 108 10.39 11.99 15.98
C ALA A 108 9.38 12.67 16.93
N ARG A 109 9.16 12.10 18.12
CA ARG A 109 8.27 12.68 19.15
C ARG A 109 8.80 14.02 19.66
N ASN A 110 10.09 14.09 19.99
CA ASN A 110 10.71 15.31 20.49
C ASN A 110 10.67 16.45 19.47
N LYS A 111 10.93 16.15 18.18
CA LYS A 111 10.81 17.14 17.11
C LYS A 111 9.38 17.64 16.94
N LYS A 112 8.39 16.75 16.98
CA LYS A 112 6.97 17.13 16.89
C LYS A 112 6.55 18.08 18.01
N LEU A 113 7.02 17.84 19.25
CA LEU A 113 6.77 18.74 20.39
C LEU A 113 7.41 20.12 20.16
N GLN A 114 8.67 20.17 19.72
CA GLN A 114 9.37 21.43 19.42
C GLN A 114 8.69 22.27 18.33
N ASP A 115 8.20 21.62 17.28
CA ASP A 115 7.53 22.31 16.18
C ASP A 115 6.15 22.85 16.61
N ALA A 116 5.44 22.12 17.48
CA ALA A 116 4.17 22.60 18.06
C ALA A 116 4.38 23.82 18.97
N ASP A 117 5.41 23.81 19.82
CA ASP A 117 5.74 24.94 20.70
C ASP A 117 6.15 26.19 19.89
N ARG A 118 6.87 26.01 18.78
CA ARG A 118 7.24 27.10 17.86
C ARG A 118 6.07 27.69 17.10
N ALA A 119 5.07 26.89 16.77
CA ALA A 119 3.87 27.37 16.07
C ALA A 119 2.90 28.12 17.02
N ALA A 120 3.06 27.96 18.33
CA ALA A 120 2.24 28.60 19.37
C ALA A 120 2.85 29.90 19.93
N SER A 121 4.07 30.27 19.52
CA SER A 121 4.78 31.51 19.91
C SER A 121 4.77 32.53 18.77
#